data_AF-A0AAW0FUC1-F1
#
_entry.id   AF-A0AAW0FUC1-F1
#
_cell.length_a   1.000
_cell.length_b   1.000
_cell.length_c   1.000
_cell.angle_alpha   90.00
_cell.angle_beta   90.00
_cell.angle_gamma   90.00
#
_symmetry.space_group_name_H-M   'P 1'
#
loop_
_entity.id
_entity.type
_entity.pdbx_description
1 polymer ?
#
loop_
_entity_poly.entity_id
_entity_poly.type
_entity_poly.pdbx_seq_one_letter_code
_entity_poly.pdbx_strand_id
1 'polypeptide(L)'
;MADLFESYESDLQLALQEAKTKLSQISSADPEQRKASLKAIENATDEALEVLDQMNIEVQNLPSNQRSSFNSKIRQYKNQVEQSKSQLKRLLDDQDRNELFGSRYTDGDEELGKMT
;
A
#
# COMPACT_ATOMS: atom_id res chain seq x y z
N MET A 1 15.89 -12.99 20.53
CA MET A 1 14.98 -11.83 20.65
C MET A 1 15.45 -10.68 19.78
N ALA A 2 16.65 -10.11 20.00
CA ALA A 2 17.20 -9.08 19.09
C ALA A 2 17.29 -9.57 17.63
N ASP A 3 17.79 -10.80 17.40
CA ASP A 3 17.87 -11.40 16.06
C ASP A 3 16.49 -11.56 15.38
N LEU A 4 15.43 -11.80 16.15
CA LEU A 4 14.07 -11.95 15.62
C LEU A 4 13.51 -10.59 15.20
N PHE A 5 13.77 -9.54 16.00
CA PHE A 5 13.45 -8.17 15.60
C PHE A 5 14.18 -7.77 14.32
N GLU A 6 15.46 -8.11 14.17
CA GLU A 6 16.25 -7.79 12.97
C GLU A 6 15.72 -8.53 11.74
N SER A 7 15.30 -9.79 11.87
CA SER A 7 14.63 -10.52 10.79
C SER A 7 13.34 -9.83 10.37
N TYR A 8 12.45 -9.51 11.31
CA TYR A 8 11.21 -8.80 11.01
C TYR A 8 11.47 -7.39 10.46
N GLU A 9 12.52 -6.71 10.92
CA GLU A 9 12.90 -5.41 10.39
C GLU A 9 13.32 -5.51 8.91
N SER A 10 14.06 -6.56 8.55
CA SER A 10 14.42 -6.83 7.15
C SER A 10 13.19 -7.12 6.30
N ASP A 11 12.30 -8.00 6.76
CA ASP A 11 11.07 -8.36 6.04
C ASP A 11 10.17 -7.13 5.84
N LEU A 12 10.01 -6.30 6.87
CA LEU A 12 9.25 -5.06 6.81
C LEU A 12 9.83 -4.07 5.80
N GLN A 13 11.16 -3.95 5.76
CA GLN A 13 11.84 -3.08 4.80
C GLN A 13 11.61 -3.56 3.36
N LEU A 14 11.64 -4.88 3.12
CA LEU A 14 11.35 -5.46 1.80
C LEU A 14 9.90 -5.17 1.37
N ALA A 15 8.92 -5.45 2.23
CA ALA A 15 7.51 -5.20 1.95
C ALA A 15 7.22 -3.70 1.70
N LEU A 16 7.80 -2.81 2.51
CA LEU A 16 7.69 -1.36 2.30
C LEU A 16 8.34 -0.90 1.00
N GLN A 17 9.49 -1.46 0.64
CA GLN A 17 10.17 -1.11 -0.60
C GLN A 17 9.37 -1.57 -1.82
N GLU A 18 8.78 -2.77 -1.76
CA GLU A 18 7.90 -3.28 -2.79
C GLU A 18 6.65 -2.41 -2.96
N ALA A 19 5.96 -2.09 -1.85
CA ALA A 19 4.79 -1.21 -1.86
C ALA A 19 5.11 0.16 -2.47
N LYS A 20 6.21 0.80 -2.04
CA LYS A 20 6.66 2.11 -2.58
C LYS A 20 6.99 2.04 -4.07
N THR A 21 7.65 0.97 -4.50
CA THR A 21 8.01 0.77 -5.92
C THR A 21 6.76 0.68 -6.77
N LYS A 22 5.80 -0.17 -6.39
CA LYS A 22 4.53 -0.32 -7.12
C LYS A 22 3.70 0.97 -7.10
N LEU A 23 3.63 1.65 -5.95
CA LEU A 23 2.95 2.95 -5.82
C LEU A 23 3.53 4.01 -6.76
N SER A 24 4.85 3.99 -7.01
CA SER A 24 5.49 4.93 -7.94
C SER A 24 5.24 4.60 -9.42
N GLN A 25 4.94 3.34 -9.74
CA GLN A 25 4.77 2.86 -11.11
C GLN A 25 3.30 2.88 -11.57
N ILE A 26 2.35 2.85 -10.63
CA ILE A 26 0.92 2.72 -10.92
C ILE A 26 0.34 3.85 -11.78
N SER A 27 0.92 5.05 -11.73
CA SER A 27 0.49 6.17 -12.57
C SER A 27 0.70 5.92 -14.07
N SER A 28 1.62 5.02 -14.41
CA SER A 28 1.96 4.67 -15.79
C SER A 28 1.36 3.33 -16.23
N ALA A 29 0.62 2.65 -15.36
CA ALA A 29 -0.03 1.38 -15.68
C ALA A 29 -1.25 1.61 -16.57
N ASP A 30 -1.44 0.74 -17.56
CA ASP A 30 -2.66 0.71 -18.35
C ASP A 30 -3.88 0.25 -17.51
N PRO A 31 -5.13 0.45 -17.97
CA PRO A 31 -6.31 0.13 -17.17
C PRO A 31 -6.42 -1.34 -16.73
N GLU A 32 -5.91 -2.27 -17.53
CA GLU A 32 -5.94 -3.71 -17.24
C GLU A 32 -4.91 -4.07 -16.16
N GLN A 33 -3.70 -3.55 -16.27
CA GLN A 33 -2.62 -3.71 -15.30
C GLN A 33 -2.89 -2.95 -14.00
N ARG A 34 -3.58 -1.81 -14.07
CA ARG A 34 -3.84 -0.96 -12.90
C ARG A 34 -4.57 -1.70 -11.79
N LYS A 35 -5.59 -2.50 -12.11
CA LYS A 35 -6.31 -3.32 -11.10
C LYS A 35 -5.38 -4.33 -10.43
N ALA A 36 -4.55 -5.01 -11.22
CA ALA A 36 -3.57 -5.96 -10.71
C ALA A 36 -2.51 -5.26 -9.84
N SER A 37 -2.04 -4.08 -10.26
CA SER A 37 -1.10 -3.26 -9.49
C SER A 37 -1.70 -2.78 -8.17
N LEU A 38 -2.97 -2.34 -8.14
CA LEU A 38 -3.67 -1.96 -6.91
C LEU A 38 -3.70 -3.12 -5.90
N LYS A 39 -4.11 -4.30 -6.35
CA LYS A 39 -4.11 -5.51 -5.51
C LYS A 39 -2.71 -5.88 -5.02
N ALA A 40 -1.70 -5.71 -5.87
CA ALA A 40 -0.32 -6.00 -5.53
C ALA A 40 0.26 -5.00 -4.51
N ILE A 41 -0.21 -3.75 -4.51
CA ILE A 41 0.12 -2.74 -3.49
C ILE A 41 -0.60 -3.04 -2.19
N GLU A 42 -1.89 -3.42 -2.25
CA GLU A 42 -2.69 -3.85 -1.09
C GLU A 42 -1.99 -4.99 -0.35
N ASN A 43 -1.69 -6.10 -1.05
CA ASN A 43 -0.99 -7.23 -0.46
C ASN A 43 0.33 -6.84 0.22
N ALA A 44 1.19 -6.06 -0.45
CA ALA A 44 2.47 -5.63 0.10
C ALA A 44 2.31 -4.69 1.32
N THR A 45 1.24 -3.90 1.34
CA THR A 45 0.94 -2.99 2.45
C THR A 45 0.37 -3.75 3.65
N ASP A 46 -0.44 -4.78 3.41
CA ASP A 46 -0.96 -5.67 4.45
C ASP A 46 0.16 -6.51 5.06
N GLU A 47 1.05 -7.07 4.23
CA GLU A 47 2.25 -7.78 4.71
C GLU A 47 3.12 -6.87 5.59
N ALA A 48 3.37 -5.62 5.15
CA ALA A 48 4.10 -4.65 5.96
C ALA A 48 3.40 -4.36 7.30
N LEU A 49 2.07 -4.34 7.34
CA LEU A 49 1.32 -4.15 8.58
C LEU A 49 1.43 -5.36 9.50
N GLU A 50 1.29 -6.57 8.96
CA GLU A 50 1.43 -7.82 9.72
C GLU A 50 2.82 -7.94 10.36
N VAL A 51 3.89 -7.67 9.60
CA VAL A 51 5.26 -7.71 10.12
C VAL A 51 5.46 -6.63 11.19
N LEU A 52 4.92 -5.43 10.98
CA LEU A 52 4.97 -4.35 11.98
C LEU A 52 4.27 -4.76 13.30
N ASP A 53 3.16 -5.50 13.24
CA ASP A 53 2.48 -6.03 14.41
C ASP A 53 3.34 -7.08 15.13
N GLN A 54 4.03 -7.97 14.39
CA GLN A 54 4.98 -8.92 14.98
C GLN A 54 6.16 -8.21 15.65
N MET A 55 6.70 -7.16 15.04
CA MET A 55 7.76 -6.34 15.67
C MET A 55 7.28 -5.71 16.97
N ASN A 56 6.02 -5.23 17.03
CA ASN A 56 5.45 -4.68 18.26
C ASN A 56 5.38 -5.73 19.36
N ILE A 57 4.91 -6.95 19.05
CA ILE A 57 4.86 -8.07 19.99
C ILE A 57 6.27 -8.37 20.52
N GLU A 58 7.25 -8.49 19.63
CA GLU A 58 8.61 -8.87 20.02
C GLU A 58 9.29 -7.80 20.89
N VAL A 59 9.06 -6.51 20.63
CA VAL A 59 9.58 -5.43 21.48
C VAL A 59 8.98 -5.47 22.89
N GLN A 60 7.75 -5.94 23.07
CA GLN A 60 7.16 -6.11 24.41
C GLN A 60 7.83 -7.24 25.20
N ASN A 61 8.52 -8.18 24.53
CA ASN A 61 9.25 -9.27 25.19
C ASN A 61 10.64 -8.86 25.67
N LEU A 62 11.16 -7.69 25.26
CA LEU A 62 12.50 -7.23 25.62
C LEU A 62 12.57 -6.59 27.01
N PRO A 63 13.75 -6.52 27.65
CA PRO A 63 13.98 -5.72 28.86
C PRO A 63 13.73 -4.21 28.61
N SER A 64 13.22 -3.49 29.62
CA SER A 64 12.80 -2.09 29.49
C SER A 64 13.90 -1.14 28.96
N ASN A 65 15.15 -1.38 29.36
CA ASN A 65 16.32 -0.60 28.93
C ASN A 65 16.69 -0.79 27.44
N GLN A 66 16.18 -1.83 26.77
CA GLN A 66 16.42 -2.08 25.35
C GLN A 66 15.26 -1.62 24.45
N ARG A 67 14.05 -1.41 25.01
CA ARG A 67 12.85 -1.10 24.22
C ARG A 67 12.85 0.27 23.54
N SER A 68 13.55 1.27 24.10
CA SER A 68 13.43 2.66 23.67
C SER A 68 13.87 2.90 22.22
N SER A 69 14.98 2.26 21.81
CA SER A 69 15.50 2.34 20.44
C SER A 69 14.56 1.64 19.45
N PHE A 70 14.14 0.41 19.76
CA PHE A 70 13.23 -0.36 18.89
C PHE A 70 11.86 0.29 18.75
N ASN A 71 11.29 0.84 19.82
CA ASN A 71 10.03 1.60 19.75
C ASN A 71 10.15 2.84 18.86
N SER A 72 11.32 3.46 18.79
CA SER A 72 11.54 4.61 17.90
C SER A 72 11.53 4.20 16.44
N LYS A 73 12.18 3.07 16.12
CA LYS A 73 12.13 2.45 14.78
C LYS A 73 10.69 2.04 14.40
N ILE A 74 9.97 1.34 15.27
CA ILE A 74 8.58 0.93 15.04
C ILE A 74 7.69 2.13 14.72
N ARG A 75 7.82 3.25 15.45
CA ARG A 75 7.05 4.47 15.15
C ARG A 75 7.36 5.02 13.76
N GLN A 76 8.62 4.99 13.35
CA GLN A 76 9.03 5.41 12.01
C GLN A 76 8.45 4.48 10.94
N TYR A 77 8.50 3.17 11.13
CA TYR A 77 7.91 2.23 10.19
C TYR A 77 6.40 2.34 10.11
N LYS A 78 5.71 2.51 11.24
CA LYS A 78 4.27 2.78 11.30
C LYS A 78 3.89 3.97 10.42
N ASN A 79 4.62 5.08 10.54
CA ASN A 79 4.38 6.26 9.69
C ASN A 79 4.54 5.95 8.19
N GLN A 80 5.49 5.10 7.82
CA GLN A 80 5.70 4.70 6.42
C GLN A 80 4.58 3.78 5.91
N VAL A 81 4.14 2.80 6.71
CA VAL A 81 3.01 1.92 6.38
C VAL A 81 1.74 2.77 6.19
N GLU A 82 1.45 3.69 7.11
CA GLU A 82 0.29 4.58 7.02
C GLU A 82 0.34 5.51 5.79
N GLN A 83 1.52 5.97 5.38
CA GLN A 83 1.68 6.72 4.13
C GLN A 83 1.30 5.86 2.90
N SER A 84 1.83 4.64 2.83
CA SER A 84 1.49 3.69 1.75
C SER A 84 -0.01 3.39 1.71
N LYS A 85 -0.63 3.12 2.87
CA LYS A 85 -2.09 2.88 3.00
C LYS A 85 -2.91 4.07 2.54
N SER A 86 -2.55 5.28 2.99
CA SER A 86 -3.23 6.50 2.58
C SER A 86 -3.14 6.72 1.07
N GLN A 87 -1.99 6.42 0.45
CA GLN A 87 -1.82 6.56 -0.99
C GLN A 87 -2.63 5.50 -1.75
N LEU A 88 -2.59 4.24 -1.31
CA LEU A 88 -3.41 3.16 -1.87
C LEU A 88 -4.90 3.51 -1.82
N LYS A 89 -5.41 3.99 -0.68
CA LYS A 89 -6.82 4.38 -0.54
C LYS A 89 -7.23 5.42 -1.56
N ARG A 90 -6.42 6.46 -1.76
CA ARG A 90 -6.69 7.49 -2.79
C ARG A 90 -6.76 6.90 -4.20
N LEU A 91 -5.87 5.97 -4.51
CA LEU A 91 -5.83 5.31 -5.82
C LEU A 91 -7.04 4.39 -6.05
N LEU A 92 -7.52 3.71 -5.00
CA LEU A 92 -8.75 2.92 -5.04
C LEU A 92 -9.97 3.82 -5.23
N ASP A 93 -10.09 4.91 -4.46
CA ASP A 93 -11.17 5.89 -4.61
C ASP A 93 -11.22 6.47 -6.04
N ASP A 94 -10.05 6.77 -6.62
CA ASP A 94 -9.93 7.23 -8.01
C ASP A 94 -10.33 6.15 -9.03
N GLN A 95 -9.96 4.88 -8.78
CA GLN A 95 -10.33 3.75 -9.63
C GLN A 95 -11.86 3.55 -9.63
N ASP A 96 -12.49 3.53 -8.46
CA ASP A 96 -13.94 3.38 -8.32
C ASP A 96 -14.69 4.52 -9.02
N ARG A 97 -14.20 5.75 -8.88
CA ARG A 97 -14.77 6.91 -9.58
C ARG A 97 -14.66 6.74 -11.10
N ASN A 98 -13.52 6.30 -11.61
CA ASN A 98 -13.33 6.09 -13.04
C ASN A 98 -14.24 4.98 -13.58
N GLU A 99 -14.51 3.93 -12.81
CA GLU A 99 -15.44 2.86 -13.22
C GLU A 99 -16.89 3.35 -13.25
N LEU A 100 -17.31 4.13 -12.25
CA LEU A 100 -18.67 4.64 -12.16
C LEU A 100 -19.02 5.70 -13.22
N PHE A 101 -18.05 6.54 -13.60
CA PHE A 101 -18.27 7.66 -14.52
C PHE A 101 -17.65 7.47 -15.90
N GLY A 102 -16.59 6.67 -16.04
CA GLY A 102 -15.92 6.42 -17.32
C GLY A 102 -16.81 5.69 -18.32
N SER A 103 -17.65 4.75 -17.86
CA SER A 103 -18.60 4.03 -18.71
C SER A 103 -19.76 4.90 -19.19
N ARG A 104 -20.04 6.02 -18.52
CA ARG A 104 -21.18 6.89 -18.84
C ARG A 104 -20.86 7.92 -19.93
N TYR A 105 -19.59 8.17 -20.21
CA TYR A 105 -19.16 9.07 -21.29
C TYR A 105 -19.01 8.36 -22.64
N THR A 106 -18.89 7.03 -22.68
CA THR A 106 -18.79 6.28 -23.94
C THR A 106 -20.14 6.04 -24.61
N ASP A 107 -21.23 6.01 -23.85
CA ASP A 107 -22.55 5.62 -24.35
C ASP A 107 -23.40 6.81 -24.85
N GLY A 108 -22.89 8.04 -24.75
CA GLY A 108 -23.66 9.27 -25.02
C GLY A 108 -23.46 9.93 -26.40
N ASP A 109 -22.42 9.54 -27.16
CA ASP A 109 -22.00 10.29 -28.36
C ASP A 109 -22.25 9.54 -29.70
N GLU A 110 -22.79 8.32 -29.71
CA GLU A 110 -23.00 7.55 -30.96
C GLU A 110 -24.39 7.68 -31.61
N GLU A 111 -25.38 8.30 -30.98
CA GLU A 111 -26.77 8.35 -31.50
C GLU A 111 -27.22 9.71 -32.10
N LEU A 112 -26.30 10.63 -32.45
CA LEU A 112 -26.67 11.94 -33.01
C LEU A 112 -26.04 12.23 -34.40
N GLY A 113 -26.00 11.23 -35.29
CA GLY A 113 -25.31 11.36 -36.58
C GLY A 113 -26.01 10.80 -37.83
N LYS A 114 -27.29 10.41 -37.76
CA LYS A 114 -28.02 9.87 -38.94
C LYS A 114 -29.39 10.51 -39.14
N MET A 115 -29.42 11.82 -39.37
CA MET A 115 -30.56 12.51 -39.98
C MET A 115 -30.07 13.70 -40.81
N THR A 116 -29.55 13.41 -42.00
CA THR A 116 -29.61 14.28 -43.20
C THR A 116 -29.30 13.44 -44.42
#